data_AF-A0A376TZ62-F1
#
_entry.id   AF-A0A376TZ62-F1
#
_cell.length_a   1.000
_cell.length_b   1.000
_cell.length_c   1.000
_cell.angle_alpha   90.00
_cell.angle_beta   90.00
_cell.angle_gamma   90.00
#
_symmetry.space_group_name_H-M   'P 1'
#
loop_
_entity.id
_entity.type
_entity.pdbx_description
1 polymer ?
#
loop_
_entity_poly.entity_id
_entity_poly.type
_entity_poly.pdbx_seq_one_letter_code
_entity_poly.pdbx_strand_id
1 'polypeptide(L)'
;MPKRYDQDPANQGIVDALKADKKDPSGPYVWITYAAVQSLATALERTGSDEPLALVKDLKANGANTVIGPLNWDEKGDLKGFDFGVFQWHADGSSTAAK
;
A
#
# COMPACT_ATOMS: atom_id res chain seq x y z
N MET A 1 4.90 -8.77 10.39
CA MET A 1 3.93 -7.69 10.11
C MET A 1 4.33 -7.01 8.81
N PRO A 2 3.41 -6.38 8.08
CA PRO A 2 3.78 -5.46 7.01
C PRO A 2 4.72 -4.36 7.52
N LYS A 3 5.51 -3.76 6.63
CA LYS A 3 6.34 -2.59 6.94
C LYS A 3 5.50 -1.49 7.62
N ARG A 4 6.12 -0.73 8.53
CA ARG A 4 5.52 0.50 9.09
C ARG A 4 5.54 1.60 8.02
N TYR A 5 4.48 1.66 7.21
CA TYR A 5 4.36 2.64 6.11
C TYR A 5 4.15 4.07 6.61
N ASP A 6 3.61 4.23 7.82
CA ASP A 6 3.45 5.51 8.51
C ASP A 6 4.79 6.16 8.92
N GLN A 7 5.87 5.38 8.93
CA GLN A 7 7.22 5.86 9.22
C GLN A 7 8.02 6.19 7.95
N ASP A 8 7.45 5.98 6.76
CA ASP A 8 8.10 6.33 5.50
C ASP A 8 8.00 7.85 5.27
N PRO A 9 9.13 8.58 5.08
CA PRO A 9 9.07 10.03 4.87
C PRO A 9 8.18 10.47 3.71
N ALA A 10 8.05 9.64 2.66
CA ALA A 10 7.18 9.93 1.53
C ALA A 10 5.69 9.99 1.88
N ASN A 11 5.31 9.34 2.99
CA ASN A 11 3.92 9.21 3.43
C ASN A 11 3.52 10.25 4.48
N GLN A 12 4.43 11.15 4.89
CA GLN A 12 4.19 12.06 6.03
C GLN A 12 2.98 12.97 5.82
N GLY A 13 2.72 13.42 4.57
CA GLY A 13 1.52 14.22 4.27
C GLY A 13 0.21 13.48 4.55
N ILE A 14 0.16 12.16 4.30
CA ILE A 14 -1.01 11.32 4.59
C ILE A 14 -1.14 11.09 6.09
N VAL A 15 -0.02 10.89 6.79
CA VAL A 15 0.01 10.78 8.26
C VAL A 15 -0.58 12.03 8.90
N ASP A 16 -0.15 13.22 8.46
CA ASP A 16 -0.60 14.48 9.03
C ASP A 16 -2.09 14.72 8.76
N ALA A 17 -2.58 14.38 7.56
CA ALA A 17 -4.00 14.44 7.22
C ALA A 17 -4.86 13.51 8.10
N LEU A 18 -4.43 12.27 8.31
CA LEU A 18 -5.14 11.31 9.17
C LEU A 18 -5.15 11.78 10.64
N LYS A 19 -4.04 12.32 11.14
CA LYS A 19 -3.95 12.87 12.50
C LYS A 19 -4.81 14.11 12.69
N ALA A 20 -4.88 14.99 11.69
CA ALA A 20 -5.77 16.16 11.71
C ALA A 20 -7.25 15.73 11.86
N ASP A 21 -7.60 14.60 11.25
CA ASP A 21 -8.91 13.93 11.37
C ASP A 21 -9.07 13.09 12.66
N LYS A 22 -8.08 13.09 13.56
CA LYS A 22 -8.04 12.26 14.79
C LYS A 22 -8.13 10.74 14.54
N LYS A 23 -7.64 10.27 13.39
CA LYS A 23 -7.55 8.85 13.04
C LYS A 23 -6.13 8.34 13.28
N ASP A 24 -6.00 7.09 13.68
CA ASP A 24 -4.69 6.45 13.87
C ASP A 24 -4.12 5.97 12.51
N PRO A 25 -2.97 6.52 12.05
CA PRO A 25 -2.34 6.11 10.81
C PRO A 25 -1.46 4.85 10.94
N SER A 26 -1.25 4.33 12.16
CA SER A 26 -0.27 3.26 12.40
C SER A 26 -0.71 1.88 11.87
N GLY A 27 -2.00 1.72 11.57
CA GLY A 27 -2.58 0.47 11.10
C GLY A 27 -2.17 0.15 9.65
N PRO A 28 -1.66 -1.07 9.35
CA PRO A 28 -1.17 -1.41 8.02
C PRO A 28 -2.25 -1.36 6.93
N TYR A 29 -3.52 -1.61 7.29
CA TYR A 29 -4.63 -1.63 6.35
C TYR A 29 -5.05 -0.24 5.86
N VAL A 30 -4.71 0.83 6.58
CA VAL A 30 -4.86 2.21 6.07
C VAL A 30 -4.09 2.34 4.75
N TRP A 31 -2.84 1.92 4.77
CA TRP A 31 -1.90 2.04 3.65
C TRP A 31 -2.19 1.04 2.52
N ILE A 32 -2.53 -0.20 2.86
CA ILE A 32 -2.89 -1.24 1.88
C ILE A 32 -4.16 -0.82 1.11
N THR A 33 -5.17 -0.30 1.79
CA THR A 33 -6.38 0.18 1.13
C THR A 33 -6.13 1.43 0.30
N TYR A 34 -5.30 2.36 0.80
CA TYR A 34 -4.89 3.54 0.02
C TYR A 34 -4.18 3.13 -1.28
N ALA A 35 -3.27 2.16 -1.21
CA ALA A 35 -2.55 1.64 -2.36
C ALA A 35 -3.46 0.94 -3.39
N ALA A 36 -4.53 0.26 -2.93
CA ALA A 36 -5.53 -0.33 -3.83
C ALA A 36 -6.26 0.75 -4.66
N VAL A 37 -6.61 1.88 -4.04
CA VAL A 37 -7.22 3.01 -4.75
C VAL A 37 -6.23 3.66 -5.72
N GLN A 38 -4.97 3.87 -5.31
CA GLN A 38 -3.93 4.37 -6.22
C GLN A 38 -3.70 3.45 -7.42
N SER A 39 -3.76 2.14 -7.20
CA SER A 39 -3.62 1.14 -8.27
C SER A 39 -4.77 1.25 -9.27
N LEU A 40 -6.01 1.32 -8.79
CA LEU A 40 -7.19 1.53 -9.64
C LEU A 40 -7.07 2.83 -10.45
N ALA A 41 -6.73 3.95 -9.79
CA ALA A 41 -6.54 5.23 -10.46
C ALA A 41 -5.45 5.18 -11.54
N THR A 42 -4.32 4.55 -11.23
CA THR A 42 -3.21 4.36 -12.18
C THR A 42 -3.67 3.64 -13.46
N ALA A 43 -4.45 2.56 -13.32
CA ALA A 43 -4.95 1.80 -14.47
C ALA A 43 -5.96 2.60 -15.29
N LEU A 44 -6.88 3.32 -14.62
CA LEU A 44 -7.86 4.18 -15.26
C LEU A 44 -7.16 5.27 -16.10
N GLU A 45 -6.19 5.97 -15.51
CA GLU A 45 -5.44 7.04 -16.17
C GLU A 45 -4.60 6.52 -17.34
N ARG A 46 -3.89 5.40 -17.15
CA ARG A 46 -2.99 4.85 -18.16
C ARG A 46 -3.71 4.25 -19.36
N THR A 47 -4.86 3.62 -19.13
CA THR A 47 -5.61 2.93 -20.19
C THR A 47 -6.67 3.81 -20.85
N GLY A 48 -7.18 4.83 -20.14
CA GLY A 48 -8.35 5.60 -20.56
C GLY A 48 -9.63 4.77 -20.66
N SER A 49 -9.64 3.57 -20.07
CA SER A 49 -10.73 2.61 -20.11
C SER A 49 -11.49 2.62 -18.79
N ASP A 50 -12.79 2.33 -18.83
CA ASP A 50 -13.62 2.02 -17.67
C ASP A 50 -13.94 0.51 -17.55
N GLU A 51 -13.64 -0.27 -18.60
CA GLU A 51 -13.82 -1.73 -18.61
C GLU A 51 -12.96 -2.46 -17.57
N PRO A 52 -13.57 -3.16 -16.58
CA PRO A 52 -12.83 -3.76 -15.47
C PRO A 52 -11.73 -4.75 -15.89
N LEU A 53 -11.99 -5.56 -16.93
CA LEU A 53 -11.01 -6.54 -17.41
C LEU A 53 -9.80 -5.89 -18.08
N ALA A 54 -9.98 -4.72 -18.71
CA ALA A 54 -8.89 -3.97 -19.30
C ALA A 54 -7.98 -3.41 -18.19
N LEU A 55 -8.56 -2.88 -17.11
CA LEU A 55 -7.83 -2.36 -15.96
C LEU A 55 -7.02 -3.45 -15.25
N VAL A 56 -7.62 -4.63 -15.02
CA VAL A 56 -6.92 -5.77 -14.40
C VAL A 56 -5.76 -6.24 -15.28
N LYS A 57 -5.96 -6.31 -16.60
CA LYS A 57 -4.91 -6.70 -17.55
C LYS A 57 -3.75 -5.70 -17.52
N ASP A 58 -4.05 -4.41 -17.50
CA ASP A 58 -3.05 -3.34 -17.41
C ASP A 58 -2.23 -3.43 -16.11
N LEU A 59 -2.88 -3.57 -14.96
CA LEU A 59 -2.18 -3.70 -13.67
C LEU A 59 -1.24 -4.90 -13.64
N LYS A 60 -1.68 -6.07 -14.13
CA LYS A 60 -0.84 -7.27 -14.21
C LYS A 60 0.37 -7.11 -15.12
N ALA A 61 0.26 -6.30 -16.17
CA ALA A 61 1.34 -6.06 -17.13
C ALA A 61 2.32 -4.96 -16.67
N ASN A 62 1.81 -3.89 -16.06
CA ASN A 62 2.53 -2.63 -15.91
C ASN A 62 2.74 -2.19 -14.46
N GLY A 63 2.08 -2.84 -13.49
CA GLY A 63 2.20 -2.49 -12.07
C GLY A 63 1.60 -1.13 -11.70
N ALA A 64 1.86 -0.69 -10.47
CA ALA A 64 1.51 0.63 -9.96
C ALA A 64 2.50 1.11 -8.89
N ASN A 65 2.82 2.40 -8.87
CA ASN A 65 3.61 3.02 -7.80
C ASN A 65 2.67 3.54 -6.71
N THR A 66 2.85 3.08 -5.47
CA THR A 66 1.91 3.38 -4.38
C THR A 66 2.64 3.79 -3.10
N VAL A 67 1.87 4.19 -2.09
CA VAL A 67 2.35 4.51 -0.73
C VAL A 67 2.97 3.33 0.01
N ILE A 68 2.75 2.09 -0.46
CA ILE A 68 3.41 0.88 0.07
C ILE A 68 4.59 0.40 -0.81
N GLY A 69 4.96 1.19 -1.81
CA GLY A 69 6.03 0.88 -2.77
C GLY A 69 5.50 0.48 -4.15
N PRO A 70 6.41 0.05 -5.06
CA PRO A 70 6.05 -0.43 -6.38
C PRO A 70 5.37 -1.80 -6.30
N LEU A 71 4.16 -1.92 -6.84
CA LEU A 71 3.37 -3.14 -6.86
C LEU A 71 3.41 -3.79 -8.24
N ASN A 72 3.63 -5.11 -8.24
CA ASN A 72 3.56 -5.96 -9.42
C ASN A 72 2.71 -7.17 -9.09
N TRP A 73 1.82 -7.57 -10.00
CA TRP A 73 0.91 -8.69 -9.80
C TRP A 73 1.30 -9.90 -10.65
N ASP A 74 0.96 -11.09 -10.15
CA ASP A 74 0.99 -12.31 -10.93
C ASP A 74 -0.31 -12.56 -11.70
N GLU A 75 -0.36 -13.67 -12.43
CA GLU A 75 -1.53 -14.03 -13.24
C GLU A 75 -2.78 -14.28 -12.40
N LYS A 76 -2.64 -14.64 -11.12
CA LYS A 76 -3.75 -14.86 -10.18
C LYS A 76 -4.23 -13.55 -9.55
N GLY A 77 -3.42 -12.51 -9.60
CA GLY A 77 -3.68 -11.22 -8.96
C GLY A 77 -3.04 -11.09 -7.58
N ASP A 78 -2.12 -11.98 -7.23
CA ASP A 78 -1.32 -11.87 -6.02
C ASP A 78 -0.12 -10.94 -6.26
N LEU A 79 0.31 -10.22 -5.22
CA LEU A 79 1.50 -9.37 -5.30
C LEU A 79 2.77 -10.23 -5.38
N LYS A 80 3.64 -9.89 -6.33
CA LYS A 80 5.00 -10.45 -6.42
C LYS A 80 5.92 -9.69 -5.48
N GLY A 81 6.62 -10.42 -4.60
CA GLY A 81 7.64 -9.82 -3.73
C GLY A 81 7.09 -8.88 -2.66
N PHE A 82 5.88 -9.14 -2.15
CA PHE A 82 5.38 -8.42 -0.99
C PHE A 82 6.08 -8.91 0.28
N ASP A 83 7.06 -8.14 0.73
CA ASP A 83 7.86 -8.50 1.90
C ASP A 83 7.14 -8.20 3.21
N PHE A 84 7.20 -9.16 4.13
CA PHE A 84 6.80 -8.95 5.52
C PHE A 84 8.05 -8.72 6.36
N GLY A 85 8.05 -7.64 7.13
CA GLY A 85 9.05 -7.45 8.17
C GLY A 85 8.79 -8.37 9.37
N VAL A 86 9.87 -8.78 10.03
CA VAL A 86 9.80 -9.46 11.34
C VAL A 86 9.86 -8.37 12.41
N PHE A 87 8.98 -8.46 13.42
CA PHE A 87 8.87 -7.45 14.47
C PHE A 87 8.74 -8.10 15.84
N GLN A 88 9.40 -7.51 16.83
CA GLN A 88 9.18 -7.79 18.24
C GLN A 88 8.07 -6.88 18.76
N TRP A 89 7.08 -7.47 19.44
CA TRP A 89 5.96 -6.77 20.04
C TRP A 89 6.26 -6.40 21.50
N HIS A 90 5.80 -5.22 21.92
CA HIS A 90 6.00 -4.68 23.27
C HIS A 90 4.67 -4.57 24.02
N ALA A 91 4.73 -4.51 25.35
CA ALA A 91 3.53 -4.49 26.22
C ALA A 91 2.67 -3.22 26.04
N ASP A 92 3.27 -2.12 25.58
CA ASP A 92 2.60 -0.86 25.26
C ASP A 92 1.91 -0.86 23.88
N GLY A 93 1.92 -2.00 23.18
CA GLY A 93 1.36 -2.13 21.84
C GLY A 93 2.27 -1.61 20.72
N SER A 94 3.46 -1.10 21.05
CA SER A 94 4.46 -0.75 20.06
C SER A 94 5.20 -2.00 19.55
N SER A 95 5.96 -1.83 18.46
CA SER A 95 6.77 -2.91 17.91
C SER A 95 8.05 -2.37 17.29
N THR A 96 9.15 -3.10 17.44
CA THR A 96 10.44 -2.78 16.79
C THR A 96 10.80 -3.86 15.78
N ALA A 97 11.48 -3.50 14.68
CA ALA A 97 11.98 -4.50 13.73
C ALA A 97 12.89 -5.51 14.45
N ALA A 98 12.68 -6.79 14.19
CA ALA A 98 13.56 -7.84 14.70
C ALA A 98 14.90 -7.76 13.97
N LYS A 99 15.99 -7.96 14.71
CA LYS A 99 17.35 -8.05 14.16
C LYS A 99 17.61 -9.43 13.59
#